data_AF-A0A9D6R9B8-F1
#
_entry.id   AF-A0A9D6R9B8-F1
#
_cell.length_a   1.000
_cell.length_b   1.000
_cell.length_c   1.000
_cell.angle_alpha   90.00
_cell.angle_beta   90.00
_cell.angle_gamma   90.00
#
_symmetry.space_group_name_H-M   'P 1'
#
loop_
_entity.id
_entity.type
_entity.pdbx_description
1 polymer ?
#
loop_
_entity_poly.entity_id
_entity_poly.type
_entity_poly.pdbx_seq_one_letter_code
_entity_poly.pdbx_strand_id
1 'polypeptide(L)'
;MMRHSFPGLLFVVAVSIAGCAGLTTREPESLPVSDNSAVTALVSTARTELANGKLDAAAGSFERALRIEPRNPVLWQELAKLRLQQGQYQQAEGLAARSNGWAGDNKSLRAENWRIIGQARLKRGDYPGAQSAFDKAAQAN
;
A
#
# COMPACT_ATOMS: atom_id res chain seq x y z
N MET A 1 67.75 -2.02 -44.99
CA MET A 1 67.53 -1.02 -46.05
C MET A 1 66.08 -1.11 -46.50
N MET A 2 65.39 0.04 -46.59
CA MET A 2 64.08 0.30 -47.22
C MET A 2 62.83 -0.23 -46.46
N ARG A 3 61.94 0.58 -45.87
CA ARG A 3 61.17 1.79 -46.27
C ARG A 3 59.79 1.41 -46.83
N HIS A 4 58.75 1.60 -45.99
CA HIS A 4 57.34 1.93 -46.30
C HIS A 4 56.58 0.87 -47.16
N SER A 5 55.26 0.66 -47.16
CA SER A 5 54.05 1.41 -46.83
C SER A 5 52.90 0.39 -46.87
N PHE A 6 51.86 0.53 -46.03
CA PHE A 6 50.46 0.58 -46.48
C PHE A 6 49.55 0.80 -45.26
N PRO A 7 48.94 2.00 -45.13
CA PRO A 7 47.87 2.26 -44.18
C PRO A 7 46.54 1.84 -44.82
N GLY A 8 45.65 1.20 -44.06
CA GLY A 8 44.30 0.97 -44.57
C GLY A 8 43.50 -0.02 -43.75
N LEU A 9 42.35 0.46 -43.30
CA LEU A 9 41.22 -0.33 -42.81
C LEU A 9 41.26 -0.75 -41.34
N LEU A 10 41.12 0.23 -40.44
CA LEU A 10 40.59 0.01 -39.10
C LEU A 10 39.77 1.24 -38.68
N PHE A 11 38.52 1.27 -39.11
CA PHE A 11 37.47 2.00 -38.39
C PHE A 11 36.35 0.99 -38.12
N VAL A 12 36.56 0.19 -37.08
CA VAL A 12 35.50 -0.61 -36.48
C VAL A 12 34.50 0.39 -35.90
N VAL A 13 33.30 0.39 -36.47
CA VAL A 13 32.12 1.01 -35.91
C VAL A 13 31.82 0.30 -34.59
N ALA A 14 32.04 1.00 -33.48
CA ALA A 14 31.58 0.58 -32.16
C ALA A 14 30.78 1.72 -31.53
N VAL A 15 29.63 2.03 -32.14
CA VAL A 15 28.55 2.73 -31.43
C VAL A 15 27.89 1.67 -30.56
N SER A 16 28.25 1.65 -29.28
CA SER A 16 27.51 0.92 -28.25
C SER A 16 27.06 1.92 -27.21
N ILE A 17 25.93 2.56 -27.51
CA ILE A 17 25.14 3.29 -26.53
C ILE A 17 24.37 2.23 -25.75
N ALA A 18 25.04 1.60 -24.77
CA ALA A 18 24.34 0.88 -23.72
C ALA A 18 23.79 1.92 -22.74
N GLY A 19 22.76 2.65 -23.19
CA GLY A 19 21.94 3.47 -22.32
C GLY A 19 21.23 2.53 -21.37
N CYS A 20 21.76 2.39 -20.15
CA CYS A 20 20.96 1.97 -19.01
C CYS A 20 19.91 3.06 -18.79
N ALA A 21 18.82 3.00 -19.54
CA ALA A 21 17.59 3.66 -19.16
C ALA A 21 17.21 3.05 -17.81
N GLY A 22 17.56 3.76 -16.74
CA GLY A 22 17.03 3.50 -15.42
C GLY A 22 15.52 3.51 -15.56
N LEU A 23 14.94 2.31 -15.60
CA LEU A 23 13.54 2.11 -15.29
C LEU A 23 13.40 2.53 -13.84
N THR A 24 13.23 3.83 -13.62
CA THR A 24 12.60 4.35 -12.42
C THR A 24 11.21 3.75 -12.45
N THR A 25 11.06 2.60 -11.82
CA THR A 25 9.77 2.15 -11.32
C THR A 25 9.23 3.33 -10.54
N ARG A 26 8.24 4.02 -11.11
CA ARG A 26 7.33 4.85 -10.32
C ARG A 26 6.72 3.87 -9.32
N GLU A 27 7.33 3.81 -8.14
CA GLU A 27 6.70 3.21 -6.96
C GLU A 27 5.32 3.88 -6.88
N PRO A 28 4.22 3.11 -6.92
CA PRO A 28 2.90 3.70 -6.84
C PRO A 28 2.91 4.60 -5.61
N GLU A 29 2.60 5.89 -5.80
CA GLU A 29 2.65 6.92 -4.77
C GLU A 29 1.65 6.54 -3.67
N SER A 30 2.08 5.64 -2.79
CA SER A 30 1.35 5.26 -1.60
C SER A 30 1.46 6.47 -0.69
N LEU A 31 0.34 7.14 -0.47
CA LEU A 31 0.29 8.30 0.43
C LEU A 31 1.07 7.97 1.71
N PRO A 32 1.96 8.88 2.16
CA PRO A 32 2.74 8.65 3.36
C PRO A 32 1.78 8.40 4.52
N VAL A 33 2.01 7.31 5.26
CA VAL A 33 1.13 6.92 6.36
C VAL A 33 1.19 7.95 7.49
N SER A 34 2.34 8.61 7.69
CA SER A 34 2.54 9.69 8.67
C SER A 34 3.90 10.38 8.43
N ASP A 35 4.03 11.63 8.87
CA ASP A 35 5.32 12.35 8.95
C ASP A 35 6.10 12.04 10.24
N ASN A 36 5.49 11.34 11.19
CA ASN A 36 6.10 10.94 12.45
C ASN A 36 6.98 9.68 12.27
N SER A 37 8.28 9.82 12.49
CA SER A 37 9.25 8.74 12.31
C SER A 37 8.97 7.50 13.18
N ALA A 38 8.44 7.67 14.39
CA ALA A 38 8.05 6.56 15.25
C ALA A 38 6.85 5.79 14.69
N VAL A 39 5.86 6.50 14.13
CA VAL A 39 4.71 5.89 13.46
C VAL A 39 5.17 5.14 12.22
N THR A 40 6.02 5.77 11.39
CA THR A 40 6.58 5.14 10.18
C THR A 40 7.37 3.86 10.52
N ALA A 41 8.18 3.86 11.59
CA ALA A 41 8.89 2.68 12.04
C ALA A 41 7.95 1.55 12.50
N LEU A 42 6.88 1.88 13.22
CA LEU A 42 5.86 0.91 13.66
C LEU A 42 5.08 0.32 12.48
N VAL A 43 4.73 1.14 11.49
CA VAL A 43 4.06 0.68 10.26
C VAL A 43 4.97 -0.24 9.45
N SER A 44 6.26 0.13 9.30
CA SER A 44 7.25 -0.72 8.64
C SER A 44 7.37 -2.08 9.34
N THR A 45 7.46 -2.07 10.68
CA THR A 45 7.47 -3.28 11.50
C THR A 45 6.21 -4.13 11.27
N ALA A 46 5.03 -3.52 11.32
CA ALA A 46 3.76 -4.22 11.07
C ALA A 46 3.72 -4.87 9.69
N ARG A 47 4.21 -4.19 8.65
CA ARG A 47 4.29 -4.73 7.28
C ARG A 47 5.25 -5.91 7.18
N THR A 48 6.40 -5.85 7.84
CA THR A 48 7.31 -7.00 7.93
C THR A 48 6.68 -8.17 8.68
N GLU A 49 5.95 -7.91 9.77
CA GLU A 49 5.23 -8.94 10.52
C GLU A 49 4.15 -9.61 9.68
N LEU A 50 3.36 -8.83 8.92
CA LEU A 50 2.38 -9.34 7.95
C LEU A 50 3.03 -10.23 6.89
N ALA A 51 4.14 -9.79 6.29
CA ALA A 51 4.88 -10.57 5.29
C ALA A 51 5.39 -11.91 5.84
N ASN A 52 5.63 -11.98 7.15
CA ASN A 52 6.03 -13.20 7.85
C ASN A 52 4.84 -14.00 8.44
N GLY A 53 3.59 -13.62 8.11
CA GLY A 53 2.38 -14.28 8.62
C GLY A 53 2.09 -14.03 10.10
N LYS A 54 2.79 -13.11 10.75
CA LYS A 54 2.65 -12.79 12.19
C LYS A 54 1.53 -11.77 12.40
N LEU A 55 0.28 -12.19 12.13
CA LEU A 55 -0.87 -11.28 12.10
C LEU A 55 -1.12 -10.56 13.45
N ASP A 56 -0.99 -11.25 14.58
CA ASP A 56 -1.22 -10.63 15.90
C ASP A 56 -0.11 -9.65 16.29
N ALA A 57 1.14 -9.95 15.90
CA ALA A 57 2.26 -9.03 16.11
C ALA A 57 2.05 -7.73 15.31
N ALA A 58 1.68 -7.87 14.03
CA ALA A 58 1.34 -6.75 13.16
C ALA A 58 0.19 -5.90 13.74
N ALA A 59 -0.84 -6.53 14.32
CA ALA A 59 -1.93 -5.81 14.98
C ALA A 59 -1.41 -4.97 16.16
N GLY A 60 -0.54 -5.55 17.00
CA GLY A 60 0.09 -4.83 18.10
C GLY A 60 0.94 -3.63 17.64
N SER A 61 1.66 -3.77 16.52
CA SER A 61 2.42 -2.67 15.92
C SER A 61 1.51 -1.54 15.40
N PHE A 62 0.40 -1.85 14.72
CA PHE A 62 -0.58 -0.85 14.32
C PHE A 62 -1.30 -0.19 15.51
N GLU A 63 -1.66 -0.94 16.54
CA GLU A 63 -2.29 -0.41 17.75
C GLU A 63 -1.34 0.54 18.52
N ARG A 64 -0.04 0.23 18.53
CA ARG A 64 0.99 1.15 19.04
C ARG A 64 1.06 2.44 18.22
N ALA A 65 1.02 2.34 16.89
CA ALA A 65 1.00 3.51 16.03
C ALA A 65 -0.25 4.38 16.28
N LEU A 66 -1.41 3.75 16.47
CA LEU A 66 -2.67 4.42 16.83
C LEU A 66 -2.65 5.07 18.22
N ARG A 67 -1.84 4.59 19.16
CA ARG A 67 -1.63 5.30 20.44
C ARG A 67 -0.87 6.62 20.26
N ILE A 68 -0.04 6.73 19.23
CA ILE A 68 0.68 7.97 18.89
C ILE A 68 -0.24 8.88 18.06
N GLU A 69 -0.92 8.33 17.06
CA GLU A 69 -1.83 9.07 16.17
C GLU A 69 -3.25 8.48 16.16
N PRO A 70 -4.07 8.77 17.19
CA PRO A 70 -5.37 8.12 17.38
C PRO A 70 -6.43 8.48 16.32
N ARG A 71 -6.19 9.55 15.55
CA ARG A 71 -7.10 10.03 14.50
C ARG A 71 -6.54 9.85 13.09
N ASN A 72 -5.48 9.09 12.91
CA ASN A 72 -4.93 8.83 11.58
C ASN A 72 -5.80 7.79 10.85
N PRO A 73 -6.53 8.18 9.78
CA PRO A 73 -7.46 7.27 9.12
C PRO A 73 -6.74 6.12 8.40
N VAL A 74 -5.50 6.31 7.94
CA VAL A 74 -4.72 5.26 7.26
C VAL A 74 -4.40 4.13 8.22
N LEU A 75 -3.98 4.43 9.45
CA LEU A 75 -3.71 3.41 10.47
C LEU A 75 -4.96 2.59 10.84
N TRP A 76 -6.13 3.25 10.92
CA TRP A 76 -7.40 2.55 11.14
C TRP A 76 -7.76 1.62 9.98
N GLN A 77 -7.51 2.03 8.73
CA GLN A 77 -7.72 1.17 7.56
C GLN A 77 -6.77 -0.04 7.58
N GLU A 78 -5.47 0.17 7.84
CA GLU A 78 -4.49 -0.93 7.85
C GLU A 78 -4.86 -1.98 8.92
N LEU A 79 -5.28 -1.55 10.11
CA LEU A 79 -5.79 -2.46 11.12
C LEU A 79 -7.11 -3.15 10.67
N ALA A 80 -7.99 -2.44 9.97
CA ALA A 80 -9.22 -3.03 9.41
C ALA A 80 -8.91 -4.14 8.39
N LYS A 81 -7.95 -3.92 7.48
CA LYS A 81 -7.49 -4.93 6.49
C LYS A 81 -6.93 -6.16 7.19
N LEU A 82 -6.10 -5.95 8.21
CA LEU A 82 -5.53 -7.03 9.01
C LEU A 82 -6.63 -7.85 9.69
N ARG A 83 -7.59 -7.19 10.36
CA ARG A 83 -8.71 -7.88 11.03
C ARG A 83 -9.60 -8.65 10.04
N LEU A 84 -9.76 -8.13 8.82
CA LEU A 84 -10.44 -8.84 7.74
C LEU A 84 -9.70 -10.14 7.36
N GLN A 85 -8.37 -10.07 7.21
CA GLN A 85 -7.51 -11.23 6.94
C GLN A 85 -7.56 -12.27 8.06
N GLN A 86 -7.68 -11.83 9.32
CA GLN A 86 -7.84 -12.72 10.48
C GLN A 86 -9.24 -13.35 10.61
N GLY A 87 -10.19 -13.00 9.73
CA GLY A 87 -11.58 -13.47 9.85
C GLY A 87 -12.41 -12.71 10.90
N GLN A 88 -11.87 -11.65 11.48
CA GLN A 88 -12.53 -10.83 12.50
C GLN A 88 -13.42 -9.77 11.86
N TYR A 89 -14.40 -10.23 11.09
CA TYR A 89 -15.16 -9.39 10.16
C TYR A 89 -15.91 -8.23 10.83
N GLN A 90 -16.50 -8.44 12.00
CA GLN A 90 -17.20 -7.38 12.73
C GLN A 90 -16.24 -6.27 13.20
N GLN A 91 -15.03 -6.63 13.61
CA GLN A 91 -14.00 -5.65 13.98
C GLN A 91 -13.51 -4.90 12.73
N ALA A 92 -13.25 -5.61 11.63
CA ALA A 92 -12.81 -5.01 10.37
C ALA A 92 -13.79 -3.94 9.87
N GLU A 93 -15.10 -4.23 9.91
CA GLU A 93 -16.15 -3.26 9.57
C GLU A 93 -16.08 -2.00 10.45
N GLY A 94 -16.02 -2.17 11.78
CA GLY A 94 -15.98 -1.04 12.71
C GLY A 94 -14.74 -0.16 12.54
N LEU A 95 -13.58 -0.77 12.29
CA LEU A 95 -12.32 -0.06 12.08
C LEU A 95 -12.31 0.72 10.76
N ALA A 96 -12.80 0.12 9.67
CA ALA A 96 -12.91 0.80 8.38
C ALA A 96 -13.95 1.94 8.41
N ALA A 97 -15.07 1.75 9.11
CA ALA A 97 -16.06 2.81 9.31
C ALA A 97 -15.49 3.98 10.13
N ARG A 98 -14.68 3.66 11.15
CA ARG A 98 -13.96 4.65 11.94
C ARG A 98 -12.91 5.40 11.10
N SER A 99 -12.15 4.71 10.26
CA SER A 99 -11.24 5.35 9.29
C SER A 99 -11.97 6.36 8.40
N ASN A 100 -13.15 5.99 7.87
CA ASN A 100 -13.99 6.91 7.09
C ASN A 100 -14.39 8.19 7.84
N GLY A 101 -14.57 8.12 9.15
CA GLY A 101 -14.87 9.27 10.00
C GLY A 101 -13.76 10.32 10.05
N TRP A 102 -12.51 9.94 9.77
CA TRP A 102 -11.35 10.84 9.73
C TRP A 102 -10.70 10.98 8.36
N ALA A 103 -11.22 10.30 7.34
CA ALA A 103 -10.64 10.31 5.99
C ALA A 103 -10.73 11.68 5.29
N GLY A 104 -11.47 12.65 5.83
CA GLY A 104 -11.65 13.97 5.22
C GLY A 104 -12.14 13.81 3.78
N ASP A 105 -11.53 14.54 2.84
CA ASP A 105 -11.82 14.48 1.40
C ASP A 105 -11.07 13.39 0.64
N ASN A 106 -10.36 12.50 1.33
CA ASN A 106 -9.62 11.40 0.70
C ASN A 106 -10.60 10.34 0.15
N LYS A 107 -11.07 10.60 -1.07
CA LYS A 107 -11.95 9.77 -1.88
C LYS A 107 -11.46 8.33 -2.01
N SER A 108 -10.18 8.15 -2.35
CA SER A 108 -9.58 6.82 -2.53
C SER A 108 -9.55 6.02 -1.22
N LEU A 109 -9.19 6.66 -0.10
CA LEU A 109 -9.21 6.02 1.22
C LEU A 109 -10.63 5.60 1.61
N ARG A 110 -11.61 6.49 1.38
CA ARG A 110 -13.03 6.17 1.64
C ARG A 110 -13.53 5.02 0.79
N ALA A 111 -13.21 5.02 -0.51
CA ALA A 111 -13.55 3.94 -1.42
C ALA A 111 -13.03 2.60 -0.88
N GLU A 112 -11.77 2.57 -0.48
CA GLU A 112 -11.14 1.35 0.02
C GLU A 112 -11.71 0.87 1.34
N ASN A 113 -11.99 1.78 2.28
CA ASN A 113 -12.70 1.44 3.51
C ASN A 113 -14.10 0.86 3.26
N TRP A 114 -14.83 1.40 2.29
CA TRP A 114 -16.13 0.84 1.89
C TRP A 114 -15.99 -0.55 1.27
N ARG A 115 -14.90 -0.84 0.53
CA ARG A 115 -14.61 -2.20 0.07
C ARG A 115 -14.35 -3.16 1.23
N ILE A 116 -13.60 -2.73 2.26
CA ILE A 116 -13.35 -3.55 3.45
C ILE A 116 -14.66 -3.85 4.18
N ILE A 117 -15.52 -2.85 4.37
CA ILE A 117 -16.86 -3.02 4.98
C ILE A 117 -17.71 -4.01 4.18
N GLY A 118 -17.73 -3.86 2.84
CA GLY A 118 -18.48 -4.76 1.96
C GLY A 118 -17.99 -6.21 2.06
N GLN A 119 -16.67 -6.42 2.04
CA GLN A 119 -16.08 -7.75 2.21
C GLN A 119 -16.39 -8.36 3.59
N ALA A 120 -16.29 -7.56 4.66
CA ALA A 120 -16.61 -8.00 6.01
C ALA A 120 -18.09 -8.44 6.15
N ARG A 121 -19.02 -7.66 5.60
CA ARG A 121 -20.45 -7.97 5.61
C ARG A 121 -20.78 -9.19 4.78
N LEU A 122 -20.16 -9.30 3.59
CA LEU A 122 -20.30 -10.46 2.72
C LEU A 122 -19.89 -11.75 3.43
N LYS A 123 -18.74 -11.74 4.12
CA LYS A 123 -18.23 -12.89 4.87
C LYS A 123 -19.11 -13.25 6.09
N ARG A 124 -19.92 -12.32 6.58
CA ARG A 124 -20.91 -12.54 7.65
C ARG A 124 -22.30 -12.93 7.13
N GLY A 125 -22.50 -12.98 5.82
CA GLY A 125 -23.80 -13.29 5.20
C GLY A 125 -24.76 -12.09 5.08
N ASP A 126 -24.30 -10.88 5.40
CA ASP A 126 -25.08 -9.65 5.17
C ASP A 126 -24.91 -9.19 3.72
N TYR A 127 -25.56 -9.89 2.80
CA TYR A 127 -25.49 -9.59 1.36
C TYR A 127 -26.05 -8.21 1.01
N PRO A 128 -27.21 -7.76 1.52
CA PRO A 128 -27.73 -6.42 1.24
C PRO A 128 -26.79 -5.32 1.75
N GLY A 129 -26.27 -5.47 2.97
CA GLY A 129 -25.33 -4.52 3.55
C GLY A 129 -23.98 -4.51 2.85
N ALA A 130 -23.53 -5.65 2.31
CA ALA A 130 -22.33 -5.74 1.49
C ALA A 130 -22.50 -4.99 0.17
N GLN A 131 -23.63 -5.21 -0.52
CA GLN A 131 -23.94 -4.51 -1.78
C GLN A 131 -23.93 -2.99 -1.58
N SER A 132 -24.65 -2.50 -0.58
CA SER A 132 -24.68 -1.06 -0.26
C SER A 132 -23.28 -0.48 0.01
N ALA A 133 -22.40 -1.25 0.66
CA ALA A 133 -21.03 -0.82 0.89
C ALA A 133 -20.21 -0.78 -0.40
N PHE A 134 -20.33 -1.78 -1.28
CA PHE A 134 -19.65 -1.76 -2.57
C PHE A 134 -20.15 -0.64 -3.49
N ASP A 135 -21.43 -0.31 -3.47
CA ASP A 135 -21.97 0.82 -4.22
C ASP A 135 -21.35 2.15 -3.75
N LYS A 136 -21.21 2.34 -2.43
CA LYS A 136 -20.51 3.50 -1.86
C LYS A 136 -19.03 3.52 -2.25
N ALA A 137 -18.38 2.37 -2.32
CA ALA A 137 -16.99 2.28 -2.78
C ALA A 137 -16.83 2.72 -4.24
N ALA A 138 -17.80 2.38 -5.10
CA ALA A 138 -17.81 2.79 -6.51
C ALA A 138 -18.06 4.30 -6.69
N GLN A 139 -18.93 4.88 -5.86
CA GLN A 139 -19.26 6.32 -5.90
C GLN A 139 -18.16 7.22 -5.34
N ALA A 140 -17.24 6.66 -4.55
CA ALA A 140 -16.17 7.42 -3.91
C ALA A 140 -14.98 7.69 -4.83
N ASN A 141 -14.91 7.09 -6.03
CA ASN A 141 -13.86 7.31 -7.03
C ASN A 141 -14.13 8.54 -7.92
#